data_AF-Q8ABT6-F1
#
_entry.id   AF-Q8ABT6-F1
#
_cell.length_a   1.000
_cell.length_b   1.000
_cell.length_c   1.000
_cell.angle_alpha   90.00
_cell.angle_beta   90.00
_cell.angle_gamma   90.00
#
_symmetry.space_group_name_H-M   'P 1'
#
loop_
_entity.id
_entity.type
_entity.pdbx_description
1 polymer ?
#
loop_
_entity_poly.entity_id
_entity_poly.type
_entity_poly.pdbx_seq_one_letter_code
_entity_poly.pdbx_strand_id
1 'polypeptide(L)'
;MAEGVADRIIGLYSLGNSTREISDWLKENLGNRVSDETISSITDRVLPEIKVWRSRILDDVYSIVWINAIHYKVTDERGCTVTRAIYNVLGIDKEGHKDLLGMYISKNEGANFWLNVLTDLQNRGVHDILIAYVDGLKGWMPPKVFFRTQYYNFVSSTRYGTPLNMSVVSIRRNSSKT
;
A
#
# COMPACT_ATOMS: atom_id res chain seq x y z
N MET A 1 0.92 -16.89 29.02
CA MET A 1 2.06 -15.98 29.27
C MET A 1 2.90 -15.71 28.01
N ALA A 2 3.28 -16.74 27.22
CA ALA A 2 4.09 -16.54 26.01
C ALA A 2 3.37 -15.80 24.85
N GLU A 3 2.06 -16.01 24.66
CA GLU A 3 1.29 -15.31 23.61
C GLU A 3 1.22 -13.80 23.83
N GLY A 4 0.93 -13.34 25.06
CA GLY A 4 0.85 -11.90 25.33
C GLY A 4 2.17 -11.14 25.12
N VAL A 5 3.32 -11.82 25.23
CA VAL A 5 4.63 -11.21 24.89
C VAL A 5 4.80 -11.12 23.37
N ALA A 6 4.37 -12.12 22.61
CA ALA A 6 4.42 -12.08 21.15
C ALA A 6 3.56 -10.94 20.58
N ASP A 7 2.35 -10.77 21.08
CA ASP A 7 1.47 -9.66 20.67
C ASP A 7 2.09 -8.30 20.99
N ARG A 8 2.78 -8.19 22.14
CA ARG A 8 3.48 -6.96 22.52
C ARG A 8 4.65 -6.66 21.60
N ILE A 9 5.41 -7.69 21.20
CA ILE A 9 6.51 -7.56 20.23
C ILE A 9 5.97 -7.08 18.88
N ILE A 10 4.90 -7.69 18.37
CA ILE A 10 4.24 -7.27 17.13
C ILE A 10 3.75 -5.82 17.25
N GLY A 11 3.12 -5.47 18.37
CA GLY A 11 2.68 -4.10 18.66
C GLY A 11 3.82 -3.08 18.64
N LEU A 12 4.93 -3.36 19.32
CA LEU A 12 6.10 -2.46 19.33
C LEU A 12 6.71 -2.32 17.93
N TYR A 13 6.81 -3.41 17.18
CA TYR A 13 7.30 -3.37 15.81
C TYR A 13 6.38 -2.54 14.90
N SER A 14 5.05 -2.67 15.05
CA SER A 14 4.06 -1.89 14.29
C SER A 14 4.14 -0.39 14.56
N LEU A 15 4.64 0.01 15.73
CA LEU A 15 4.89 1.41 16.11
C LEU A 15 6.22 1.95 15.55
N GLY A 16 7.00 1.12 14.84
CA GLY A 16 8.25 1.53 14.18
C GLY A 16 9.52 1.30 15.00
N ASN A 17 9.45 0.56 16.11
CA ASN A 17 10.64 0.20 16.87
C ASN A 17 11.46 -0.85 16.09
N SER A 18 12.78 -0.66 16.04
CA SER A 18 13.72 -1.65 15.53
C SER A 18 13.76 -2.89 16.42
N THR A 19 14.24 -4.02 15.87
CA THR A 19 14.40 -5.26 16.64
C THR A 19 15.30 -5.08 17.86
N ARG A 20 16.32 -4.21 17.76
CA ARG A 20 17.23 -3.90 18.86
C ARG A 20 16.55 -3.13 19.98
N GLU A 21 15.79 -2.08 19.63
CA GLU A 21 15.00 -1.32 20.61
C GLU A 21 13.98 -2.20 21.33
N ILE A 22 13.35 -3.13 20.59
CA ILE A 22 12.44 -4.11 21.19
C ILE A 22 13.19 -5.08 22.13
N SER A 23 14.36 -5.59 21.72
CA SER A 23 15.22 -6.44 22.57
C SER A 23 15.59 -5.73 23.86
N ASP A 24 16.00 -4.46 23.78
CA ASP A 24 16.42 -3.68 24.94
C ASP A 24 15.22 -3.39 25.85
N TRP A 25 14.06 -3.03 25.29
CA TRP A 25 12.82 -2.87 26.04
C TRP A 25 12.40 -4.13 26.79
N LEU A 26 12.48 -5.31 26.14
CA LEU A 26 12.17 -6.60 26.76
C LEU A 26 13.12 -6.92 27.91
N LYS A 27 14.41 -6.61 27.75
CA LYS A 27 15.41 -6.82 28.80
C LYS A 27 15.13 -5.92 30.02
N GLU A 28 14.81 -4.66 29.80
CA GLU A 28 14.54 -3.69 30.87
C GLU A 28 13.24 -3.99 31.62
N ASN A 29 12.18 -4.39 30.91
CA ASN A 29 10.84 -4.53 31.51
C ASN A 29 10.52 -5.97 31.95
N LEU A 30 11.09 -6.98 31.30
CA LEU A 30 10.79 -8.40 31.54
C LEU A 30 12.02 -9.20 32.00
N GLY A 31 13.19 -8.57 32.13
CA GLY A 31 14.42 -9.18 32.64
C GLY A 31 15.13 -10.15 31.68
N ASN A 32 14.54 -10.40 30.51
CA ASN A 32 15.05 -11.36 29.53
C ASN A 32 15.39 -10.67 28.21
N ARG A 33 16.58 -10.94 27.69
CA ARG A 33 16.98 -10.49 26.35
C ARG A 33 16.51 -11.49 25.31
N VAL A 34 15.90 -10.98 24.24
CA VAL A 34 15.46 -11.76 23.08
C VAL A 34 16.31 -11.34 21.88
N SER A 35 16.75 -12.29 21.07
CA SER A 35 17.61 -11.99 19.91
C SER A 35 16.80 -11.32 18.78
N ASP A 36 17.50 -10.55 17.92
CA ASP A 36 16.90 -9.90 16.74
C ASP A 36 16.23 -10.93 15.81
N GLU A 37 16.81 -12.13 15.68
CA GLU A 37 16.26 -13.23 14.87
C GLU A 37 14.97 -13.77 15.48
N THR A 38 14.91 -13.90 16.81
CA THR A 38 13.71 -14.38 17.50
C THR A 38 12.58 -13.36 17.39
N ILE A 39 12.88 -12.07 17.53
CA ILE A 39 11.91 -10.98 17.32
C ILE A 39 11.39 -11.01 15.88
N SER A 40 12.29 -11.15 14.90
CA SER A 40 11.93 -11.26 13.47
C SER A 40 11.00 -12.45 13.21
N SER A 41 11.32 -13.61 13.77
CA SER A 41 10.49 -14.82 13.66
C SER A 41 9.11 -14.65 14.31
N ILE A 42 9.00 -13.88 15.39
CA ILE A 42 7.72 -13.54 16.01
C ILE A 42 6.93 -12.59 15.13
N THR A 43 7.56 -11.56 14.55
CA THR A 43 6.88 -10.64 13.63
C THR A 43 6.43 -11.34 12.34
N ASP A 44 7.15 -12.36 11.87
CA ASP A 44 6.77 -13.14 10.68
C ASP A 44 5.44 -13.90 10.84
N ARG A 45 4.94 -14.06 12.07
CA ARG A 45 3.65 -14.71 12.35
C ARG A 45 2.48 -13.98 11.72
N VAL A 46 2.58 -12.68 11.42
CA VAL A 46 1.51 -11.93 10.75
C VAL A 46 1.51 -12.11 9.22
N LEU A 47 2.56 -12.70 8.63
CA LEU A 47 2.66 -12.86 7.17
C LEU A 47 1.49 -13.63 6.54
N PRO A 48 0.96 -14.72 7.14
CA PRO A 48 -0.23 -15.40 6.63
C PRO A 48 -1.46 -14.50 6.61
N GLU A 49 -1.69 -13.71 7.67
CA GLU A 49 -2.81 -12.75 7.74
C GLU A 49 -2.68 -11.66 6.69
N ILE A 50 -1.47 -11.13 6.47
CA ILE A 50 -1.20 -10.18 5.39
C ILE A 50 -1.54 -10.79 4.03
N LYS A 51 -1.21 -12.08 3.79
CA LYS A 51 -1.56 -12.75 2.54
C LYS A 51 -3.07 -12.84 2.36
N VAL A 52 -3.80 -13.26 3.40
CA VAL A 52 -5.28 -13.32 3.38
C VAL A 52 -5.88 -11.94 3.13
N TRP A 53 -5.41 -10.92 3.82
CA TRP A 53 -5.85 -9.54 3.63
C TRP A 53 -5.59 -9.05 2.20
N ARG A 54 -4.41 -9.37 1.62
CA ARG A 54 -4.08 -8.99 0.23
C ARG A 54 -4.99 -9.67 -0.80
N SER A 55 -5.51 -10.85 -0.51
CA SER A 55 -6.40 -11.60 -1.42
C SER A 55 -7.89 -11.48 -1.09
N ARG A 56 -8.26 -10.66 -0.10
CA ARG A 56 -9.68 -10.52 0.30
C ARG A 56 -10.54 -9.99 -0.84
N ILE A 57 -11.79 -10.43 -0.88
CA ILE A 57 -12.81 -9.87 -1.76
C ILE A 57 -13.05 -8.41 -1.36
N LEU A 58 -13.25 -7.56 -2.37
CA LEU A 58 -13.53 -6.14 -2.26
C LEU A 58 -14.96 -5.87 -2.73
N ASP A 59 -15.51 -4.73 -2.31
CA ASP A 59 -16.80 -4.27 -2.82
C ASP A 59 -16.80 -4.04 -4.35
N ASP A 60 -18.00 -4.08 -4.90
CA ASP A 60 -18.24 -3.99 -6.34
C ASP A 60 -18.00 -2.58 -6.89
N VAL A 61 -18.28 -1.54 -6.12
CA VAL A 61 -18.17 -0.15 -6.56
C VAL A 61 -17.48 0.73 -5.52
N TYR A 62 -16.49 1.50 -5.98
CA TYR A 62 -15.85 2.54 -5.17
C TYR A 62 -16.12 3.94 -5.75
N SER A 63 -16.53 4.85 -4.88
CA SER A 63 -16.85 6.23 -5.23
C SER A 63 -15.59 6.99 -5.63
N ILE A 64 -14.52 6.84 -4.85
CA ILE A 64 -13.24 7.51 -5.05
C ILE A 64 -12.11 6.52 -4.79
N VAL A 65 -11.10 6.50 -5.65
CA VAL A 65 -9.85 5.75 -5.43
C VAL A 65 -8.65 6.66 -5.58
N TRP A 66 -7.72 6.60 -4.63
CA TRP A 66 -6.41 7.23 -4.70
C TRP A 66 -5.32 6.20 -4.89
N ILE A 67 -4.39 6.49 -5.81
CA ILE A 67 -3.19 5.70 -6.02
C ILE A 67 -1.99 6.59 -5.70
N ASN A 68 -1.25 6.22 -4.65
CA ASN A 68 -0.06 6.95 -4.19
C ASN A 68 1.14 6.00 -4.09
N ALA A 69 2.36 6.52 -4.24
CA ALA A 69 3.60 5.79 -4.14
C ALA A 69 4.47 6.30 -2.98
N ILE A 70 4.92 5.39 -2.11
CA ILE A 70 5.92 5.69 -1.08
C ILE A 70 7.24 5.06 -1.49
N HIS A 71 8.28 5.89 -1.62
CA HIS A 71 9.63 5.45 -1.96
C HIS A 71 10.42 5.09 -0.71
N TYR A 72 11.10 3.95 -0.74
CA TYR A 72 11.91 3.45 0.36
C TYR A 72 13.20 2.81 -0.19
N LYS A 73 14.24 2.82 0.64
CA LYS A 73 15.52 2.20 0.31
C LYS A 73 15.54 0.78 0.89
N VAL A 74 15.88 -0.19 0.05
CA VAL A 74 16.12 -1.57 0.47
C VAL A 74 17.50 -2.00 0.03
N THR A 75 18.08 -2.92 0.78
CA THR A 75 19.27 -3.64 0.34
C THR A 75 18.82 -4.85 -0.46
N ASP A 76 19.30 -4.98 -1.70
CA ASP A 76 19.01 -6.16 -2.51
C ASP A 76 19.89 -7.36 -2.14
N GLU A 77 19.65 -8.50 -2.79
CA GLU A 77 20.41 -9.74 -2.60
C GLU A 77 21.91 -9.60 -2.89
N ARG A 78 22.32 -8.56 -3.61
CA ARG A 78 23.73 -8.27 -3.95
C ARG A 78 24.38 -7.33 -2.93
N GLY A 79 23.66 -6.93 -1.89
CA GLY A 79 24.12 -5.96 -0.90
C GLY A 79 24.04 -4.51 -1.38
N CYS A 80 23.42 -4.24 -2.54
CA CYS A 80 23.30 -2.90 -3.08
C CYS A 80 22.05 -2.20 -2.54
N THR A 81 22.20 -0.95 -2.09
CA THR A 81 21.07 -0.11 -1.71
C THR A 81 20.34 0.36 -2.95
N VAL A 82 19.09 -0.05 -3.09
CA VAL A 82 18.22 0.26 -4.22
C VAL A 82 16.93 0.91 -3.74
N THR A 83 16.46 1.90 -4.48
CA THR A 83 15.15 2.51 -4.21
C THR A 83 14.04 1.61 -4.78
N ARG A 84 12.97 1.45 -4.00
CA ARG A 84 11.72 0.78 -4.39
C ARG A 84 10.55 1.68 -4.07
N ALA A 85 9.42 1.44 -4.72
CA ALA A 85 8.17 2.12 -4.45
C ALA A 85 7.11 1.11 -4.01
N ILE A 86 6.35 1.46 -2.96
CA ILE A 86 5.10 0.80 -2.59
C ILE A 86 3.96 1.65 -3.10
N TYR A 87 3.14 1.09 -3.99
CA TYR A 87 1.92 1.72 -4.48
C TYR A 87 0.75 1.29 -3.60
N ASN A 88 0.13 2.27 -2.96
CA ASN A 88 -1.04 2.09 -2.12
C ASN A 88 -2.29 2.51 -2.90
N VAL A 89 -3.29 1.64 -2.93
CA VAL A 89 -4.60 1.92 -3.54
C VAL A 89 -5.62 2.08 -2.42
N LEU A 90 -6.07 3.31 -2.17
CA LEU A 90 -7.05 3.64 -1.13
C LEU A 90 -8.39 3.95 -1.78
N GLY A 91 -9.48 3.31 -1.36
CA GLY A 91 -10.83 3.52 -1.86
C GLY A 91 -11.75 4.15 -0.82
N ILE A 92 -12.83 4.79 -1.29
CA ILE A 92 -14.04 5.08 -0.51
C ILE A 92 -15.18 4.26 -1.10
N ASP A 93 -15.82 3.45 -0.26
CA ASP A 93 -16.99 2.65 -0.63
C ASP A 93 -18.23 3.53 -0.91
N LYS A 94 -19.40 2.91 -1.09
CA LYS A 94 -20.67 3.62 -1.33
C LYS A 94 -21.26 4.21 -0.04
N GLU A 95 -20.86 3.71 1.12
CA GLU A 95 -21.25 4.17 2.46
C GLU A 95 -20.37 5.32 2.97
N GLY A 96 -19.24 5.60 2.31
CA GLY A 96 -18.30 6.66 2.69
C GLY A 96 -17.13 6.19 3.57
N HIS A 97 -16.94 4.88 3.78
CA HIS A 97 -15.80 4.37 4.54
C HIS A 97 -14.55 4.28 3.68
N LYS A 98 -13.41 4.61 4.29
CA LYS A 98 -12.10 4.49 3.65
C LYS A 98 -11.59 3.07 3.84
N ASP A 99 -11.10 2.47 2.75
CA ASP A 99 -10.46 1.16 2.80
C ASP A 99 -9.19 1.09 1.94
N LEU A 100 -8.18 0.39 2.43
CA LEU A 100 -6.94 0.14 1.69
C LEU A 100 -7.13 -1.10 0.80
N LEU A 101 -7.40 -0.88 -0.48
CA LEU A 101 -7.76 -1.93 -1.43
C LEU A 101 -6.56 -2.82 -1.76
N GLY A 102 -5.35 -2.27 -1.78
CA GLY A 102 -4.14 -3.05 -2.01
C GLY A 102 -2.85 -2.27 -1.85
N MET A 103 -1.77 -3.03 -1.66
CA MET A 103 -0.38 -2.55 -1.63
C MET A 103 0.46 -3.36 -2.61
N TYR A 104 1.20 -2.67 -3.48
CA TYR A 104 1.96 -3.30 -4.56
C TYR A 104 3.39 -2.77 -4.57
N ILE A 105 4.36 -3.68 -4.58
CA ILE A 105 5.77 -3.32 -4.70
C ILE A 105 6.18 -3.47 -6.16
N SER A 106 6.76 -2.43 -6.76
CA SER A 106 7.35 -2.54 -8.10
C SER A 106 8.83 -2.19 -8.12
N LYS A 107 9.57 -2.89 -8.99
CA LYS A 107 10.93 -2.49 -9.39
C LYS A 107 10.91 -1.44 -10.50
N ASN A 108 9.91 -1.47 -11.39
CA ASN A 108 9.78 -0.59 -12.55
C ASN A 108 8.33 -0.12 -12.76
N GLU A 109 8.14 1.17 -13.04
CA GLU A 109 6.85 1.73 -13.45
C GLU A 109 6.62 1.53 -14.95
N GLY A 110 5.56 0.81 -15.31
CA GLY A 110 5.19 0.59 -16.71
C GLY A 110 3.75 0.13 -16.87
N ALA A 111 3.24 0.16 -18.10
CA ALA A 111 1.85 -0.17 -18.40
C ALA A 111 1.43 -1.57 -17.91
N ASN A 112 2.33 -2.57 -18.05
CA ASN A 112 2.05 -3.94 -17.58
C ASN A 112 1.89 -4.04 -16.06
N PHE A 113 2.63 -3.23 -15.29
CA PHE A 113 2.48 -3.19 -13.85
C PHE A 113 1.09 -2.68 -13.47
N TRP A 114 0.68 -1.56 -14.06
CA TRP A 114 -0.64 -0.98 -13.80
C TRP A 114 -1.79 -1.88 -14.27
N LEU A 115 -1.62 -2.57 -15.40
CA LEU A 115 -2.57 -3.58 -15.85
C LEU A 115 -2.73 -4.69 -14.81
N ASN A 116 -1.62 -5.21 -14.26
CA ASN A 116 -1.69 -6.25 -13.22
C ASN A 116 -2.37 -5.77 -11.95
N VAL A 117 -2.09 -4.54 -11.50
CA VAL A 117 -2.74 -3.94 -10.32
C VAL A 117 -4.25 -3.85 -10.54
N LEU A 118 -4.70 -3.35 -11.69
CA LEU A 118 -6.13 -3.15 -11.95
C LEU A 118 -6.86 -4.47 -12.20
N THR A 119 -6.20 -5.45 -12.83
CA THR A 119 -6.72 -6.81 -12.98
C THR A 119 -6.85 -7.51 -11.62
N ASP A 120 -5.91 -7.33 -10.69
CA ASP A 120 -6.03 -7.87 -9.33
C ASP A 120 -7.26 -7.33 -8.61
N LEU A 121 -7.47 -5.99 -8.65
CA LEU A 121 -8.66 -5.37 -8.06
C LEU A 121 -9.95 -5.91 -8.69
N GLN A 122 -9.98 -6.08 -10.02
CA GLN A 122 -11.14 -6.64 -10.71
C GLN A 122 -11.41 -8.09 -10.30
N ASN A 123 -10.37 -8.93 -10.26
CA ASN A 123 -10.48 -10.33 -9.85
C ASN A 123 -10.95 -10.47 -8.40
N ARG A 124 -10.70 -9.46 -7.57
CA ARG A 124 -11.14 -9.39 -6.18
C ARG A 124 -12.54 -8.79 -6.01
N GLY A 125 -13.22 -8.42 -7.09
CA GLY A 125 -14.64 -8.03 -7.06
C GLY A 125 -14.92 -6.59 -7.48
N VAL A 126 -13.90 -5.73 -7.65
CA VAL A 126 -14.13 -4.34 -8.06
C VAL A 126 -14.63 -4.32 -9.50
N HIS A 127 -15.83 -3.79 -9.71
CA HIS A 127 -16.48 -3.68 -11.01
C HIS A 127 -16.46 -2.26 -11.55
N ASP A 128 -16.58 -1.25 -10.68
CA ASP A 128 -16.54 0.15 -11.09
C ASP A 128 -15.83 1.06 -10.07
N ILE A 129 -15.21 2.11 -10.59
CA ILE A 129 -14.59 3.20 -9.84
C ILE A 129 -15.10 4.50 -10.45
N LEU A 130 -15.82 5.33 -9.71
CA LEU A 130 -16.38 6.56 -10.29
C LEU A 130 -15.29 7.61 -10.55
N ILE A 131 -14.41 7.81 -9.57
CA ILE A 131 -13.32 8.78 -9.62
C ILE A 131 -12.01 8.12 -9.21
N ALA A 132 -11.00 8.21 -10.06
CA ALA A 132 -9.65 7.73 -9.75
C ALA A 132 -8.65 8.89 -9.76
N TYR A 133 -7.96 9.10 -8.64
CA TYR A 133 -6.88 10.05 -8.45
C TYR A 133 -5.54 9.35 -8.51
N VAL A 134 -4.67 9.83 -9.40
CA VAL A 134 -3.35 9.24 -9.66
C VAL A 134 -2.31 10.36 -9.69
N ASP A 135 -1.19 10.19 -8.98
CA ASP A 135 -0.15 11.23 -8.88
C ASP A 135 1.00 10.97 -9.87
N GLY A 136 0.95 11.60 -11.04
CA GLY A 136 2.10 11.70 -11.97
C GLY A 136 2.70 10.37 -12.46
N LEU A 137 2.00 9.24 -12.31
CA LEU A 137 2.59 7.91 -12.45
C LEU A 137 2.97 7.58 -13.90
N LYS A 138 4.23 7.20 -14.11
CA LYS A 138 4.76 6.90 -15.45
C LYS A 138 4.12 5.63 -15.99
N GLY A 139 3.67 5.68 -17.25
CA GLY A 139 3.03 4.54 -17.90
C GLY A 139 1.61 4.25 -17.41
N TRP A 140 1.00 5.14 -16.63
CA TRP A 140 -0.42 5.08 -16.34
C TRP A 140 -1.21 5.33 -17.62
N MET A 141 -1.76 4.25 -18.18
CA MET A 141 -2.81 4.30 -19.19
C MET A 141 -3.99 3.56 -18.58
N PRO A 142 -5.10 4.25 -18.25
CA PRO A 142 -6.25 3.57 -17.68
C PRO A 142 -6.71 2.50 -18.67
N PRO A 143 -6.58 1.21 -18.34
CA PRO A 143 -7.08 0.16 -19.18
C PRO A 143 -8.62 0.24 -19.17
N LYS A 144 -9.27 -0.28 -20.21
CA LYS A 144 -10.73 -0.25 -20.37
C LYS A 144 -11.51 -1.07 -19.32
N VAL A 145 -10.86 -1.45 -18.22
CA VAL A 145 -11.30 -2.39 -17.19
C VAL A 145 -12.47 -1.82 -16.38
N PHE A 146 -12.46 -0.52 -16.08
CA PHE A 146 -13.53 0.16 -15.34
C PHE A 146 -14.29 1.11 -16.23
N PHE A 147 -15.56 0.79 -16.49
CA PHE A 147 -16.42 1.58 -17.38
C PHE A 147 -16.90 2.83 -16.65
N ARG A 148 -16.94 4.00 -17.31
CA ARG A 148 -17.42 5.30 -16.74
C ARG A 148 -16.48 6.01 -15.76
N THR A 149 -15.36 5.41 -15.36
CA THR A 149 -14.37 6.08 -14.50
C THR A 149 -13.86 7.39 -15.09
N GLN A 150 -13.85 8.43 -14.25
CA GLN A 150 -13.15 9.68 -14.49
C GLN A 150 -11.78 9.64 -13.83
N TYR A 151 -10.72 9.74 -14.63
CA TYR A 151 -9.35 9.77 -14.15
C TYR A 151 -8.88 11.20 -14.02
N TYR A 152 -8.36 11.53 -12.85
CA TYR A 152 -7.72 12.80 -12.57
C TYR A 152 -6.26 12.56 -12.25
N ASN A 153 -5.39 13.13 -13.10
CA ASN A 153 -3.96 13.14 -12.85
C ASN A 153 -3.58 14.46 -12.17
N PHE A 154 -2.83 14.38 -11.08
CA PHE A 154 -2.30 15.53 -10.35
C PHE A 154 -0.79 15.39 -10.25
N VAL A 155 -0.10 16.52 -10.02
CA VAL A 155 1.29 16.51 -9.58
C VAL A 155 1.29 17.14 -8.20
N SER A 156 1.54 16.33 -7.17
CA SER A 156 1.74 16.84 -5.82
C SER A 156 3.24 17.12 -5.60
N SER A 157 3.60 18.36 -5.27
CA SER A 157 4.95 18.67 -4.77
C SER A 157 4.87 18.87 -3.26
N THR A 158 5.24 17.86 -2.48
CA THR A 158 5.50 18.07 -1.05
C THR A 158 6.90 18.67 -0.91
N ARG A 159 7.00 19.99 -0.79
CA ARG A 159 8.09 20.59 -0.01
C ARG A 159 7.65 20.55 1.45
N TYR A 160 8.42 19.87 2.29
CA TYR A 160 8.17 19.79 3.74
C TYR A 160 7.76 21.17 4.28
N GLY A 161 6.58 21.26 4.91
CA GLY A 161 6.07 22.47 5.55
C GLY A 161 5.13 23.37 4.73
N THR A 162 4.72 22.97 3.51
CA THR A 162 3.69 23.69 2.74
C THR A 162 2.42 22.88 2.55
N PRO A 163 1.22 23.50 2.55
CA PRO A 163 -0.02 22.79 2.27
C PRO A 163 0.04 22.13 0.88
N LEU A 164 -0.48 20.90 0.79
CA LEU A 164 -0.61 20.14 -0.45
C LEU A 164 -1.39 20.98 -1.48
N ASN A 165 -0.68 21.55 -2.45
CA ASN A 165 -1.30 22.23 -3.56
C ASN A 165 -1.55 21.21 -4.68
N MET A 166 -2.79 20.77 -4.83
CA MET A 166 -3.21 19.81 -5.85
C MET A 166 -3.77 20.57 -7.05
N SER A 167 -3.03 20.58 -8.16
CA SER A 167 -3.52 21.11 -9.45
C SER A 167 -3.89 19.97 -10.39
N VAL A 168 -5.12 19.99 -10.93
CA VAL A 168 -5.56 19.00 -11.93
C VAL A 168 -4.70 19.19 -13.18
N VAL A 169 -3.92 18.18 -13.55
CA VAL A 169 -3.07 18.22 -14.74
C VAL A 169 -3.80 17.66 -15.95
N SER A 170 -4.64 16.64 -15.77
CA SER A 170 -5.50 16.14 -16.87
C SER A 170 -6.71 15.40 -16.35
N ILE A 171 -7.81 15.48 -17.11
CA ILE A 171 -9.03 14.68 -16.91
C ILE A 171 -9.19 13.77 -18.12
N ARG A 172 -9.36 12.46 -17.89
CA ARG A 172 -9.72 11.49 -18.94
C ARG A 172 -10.99 10.75 -18.55
N ARG A 173 -11.98 10.74 -19.45
CA ARG A 173 -13.18 9.89 -19.32
C ARG A 173 -12.97 8.60 -20.09
N ASN A 174 -13.23 7.47 -19.45
CA ASN A 174 -13.35 6.21 -20.18
C ASN A 174 -14.72 6.15 -20.86
N SER A 175 -14.81 6.60 -22.12
CA SER A 175 -16.01 6.43 -22.93
C SER A 175 -16.03 5.03 -23.55
N SER A 176 -16.83 4.14 -22.98
CA SER A 176 -17.37 3.02 -23.76
C SER A 176 -18.28 3.62 -24.82
N LYS A 177 -17.94 3.39 -26.10
CA LYS A 177 -18.97 3.44 -27.15
C LYS A 177 -19.90 2.26 -26.89
N THR A 178 -21.19 2.56 -26.78
CA THR A 178 -22.31 1.64 -27.04
C THR A 178 -22.11 0.89 -28.34
#